data_AF-A0A2E3IXE3-F1
#
_entry.id   AF-A0A2E3IXE3-F1
#
_cell.length_a   1.000
_cell.length_b   1.000
_cell.length_c   1.000
_cell.angle_alpha   90.00
_cell.angle_beta   90.00
_cell.angle_gamma   90.00
#
_symmetry.space_group_name_H-M   'P 1'
#
loop_
_entity.id
_entity.type
_entity.pdbx_description
1 polymer ?
#
loop_
_entity_poly.entity_id
_entity_poly.type
_entity_poly.pdbx_seq_one_letter_code
_entity_poly.pdbx_strand_id
1 'polypeptide(L)'
;MSGNKVTNYLLLILAILLTANLVRPMLTPGTAHADDDAEKAEFMAITGAGRACWILKDNKVYYLTADNEGYIKHINRPEELPE
;
A
#
# COMPACT_ATOMS: atom_id res chain seq x y z
N MET A 1 -42.00 19.30 -27.87
CA MET A 1 -40.63 18.78 -28.10
C MET A 1 -39.70 19.16 -26.94
N SER A 2 -39.92 18.64 -25.73
CA SER A 2 -39.15 19.00 -24.52
C SER A 2 -38.56 17.78 -23.77
N GLY A 3 -39.22 16.61 -23.82
CA GLY A 3 -38.78 15.41 -23.09
C GLY A 3 -37.40 14.85 -23.49
N ASN A 4 -37.07 14.83 -24.80
CA ASN A 4 -35.78 14.25 -25.25
C ASN A 4 -34.56 14.98 -24.71
N LYS A 5 -34.63 16.30 -24.51
CA LYS A 5 -33.49 17.06 -23.99
C LYS A 5 -33.26 16.74 -22.51
N VAL A 6 -34.32 16.66 -21.72
CA VAL A 6 -34.25 16.34 -20.29
C VAL A 6 -33.71 14.93 -20.06
N THR A 7 -34.15 13.95 -20.86
CA THR A 7 -33.65 12.57 -20.80
C THR A 7 -32.16 12.50 -21.11
N ASN A 8 -31.69 13.22 -22.13
CA ASN A 8 -30.27 13.23 -22.50
C ASN A 8 -29.39 13.85 -21.40
N TYR A 9 -29.86 14.91 -20.75
CA TYR A 9 -29.14 15.50 -19.61
C TYR A 9 -29.11 14.56 -18.40
N LEU A 10 -30.21 13.85 -18.11
CA LEU A 10 -30.23 12.85 -17.05
C LEU A 10 -29.24 11.71 -17.31
N LEU A 11 -29.19 11.20 -18.54
CA LEU A 11 -28.27 10.13 -18.92
C LEU A 11 -26.80 10.60 -18.81
N LEU A 12 -26.51 11.84 -19.19
CA LEU A 12 -25.18 12.41 -19.04
C LEU A 12 -24.78 12.54 -17.56
N ILE A 13 -25.66 13.05 -16.71
CA ILE A 13 -25.41 13.16 -15.26
C ILE A 13 -25.18 11.76 -14.66
N LEU A 14 -26.00 10.78 -15.05
CA LEU A 14 -25.87 9.41 -14.56
C LEU A 14 -24.53 8.78 -14.98
N ALA A 15 -24.10 9.03 -16.22
CA ALA A 15 -22.81 8.56 -16.72
C ALA A 15 -21.63 9.19 -15.96
N ILE A 16 -21.69 10.50 -15.68
CA ILE A 16 -20.65 11.20 -14.89
C ILE A 16 -20.59 10.67 -13.45
N LEU A 17 -21.74 10.39 -12.83
CA LEU A 17 -21.78 9.83 -11.49
C LEU A 17 -21.26 8.39 -11.44
N LEU A 18 -21.56 7.57 -12.46
CA LEU A 18 -21.00 6.22 -12.57
C LEU A 18 -19.49 6.24 -12.76
N THR A 19 -18.96 7.09 -13.65
CA THR A 19 -17.51 7.21 -13.84
C THR A 19 -16.82 7.74 -12.59
N ALA A 20 -17.41 8.72 -11.90
CA ALA A 20 -16.89 9.19 -10.61
C ALA A 20 -16.87 8.09 -9.55
N ASN A 21 -17.90 7.23 -9.48
CA ASN A 21 -17.94 6.14 -8.51
C ASN A 21 -16.97 4.99 -8.85
N LEU A 22 -16.75 4.72 -10.14
CA LEU A 22 -15.77 3.73 -10.61
C LEU A 22 -14.32 4.17 -10.41
N VAL A 23 -14.06 5.49 -10.40
CA VAL A 23 -12.72 6.07 -10.23
C VAL A 23 -12.36 6.33 -8.76
N ARG A 24 -13.35 6.39 -7.84
CA ARG A 24 -13.11 6.51 -6.39
C ARG A 24 -12.11 5.50 -5.80
N PRO A 25 -12.13 4.19 -6.13
CA PRO A 25 -11.14 3.25 -5.58
C PRO A 25 -9.72 3.47 -6.14
N MET A 26 -9.53 4.22 -7.23
CA MET A 26 -8.21 4.50 -7.82
C MET A 26 -7.62 5.86 -7.43
N LEU A 27 -8.45 6.83 -7.04
CA LEU A 27 -8.02 8.19 -6.67
C LEU A 27 -8.09 8.48 -5.17
N THR A 28 -8.50 7.50 -4.35
CA THR A 28 -8.24 7.60 -2.93
C THR A 28 -6.78 7.18 -2.76
N PRO A 29 -5.81 8.08 -2.53
CA PRO A 29 -4.55 7.65 -1.97
C PRO A 29 -4.94 6.94 -0.68
N GLY A 30 -4.84 5.62 -0.67
CA GLY A 30 -4.76 4.88 0.56
C GLY A 30 -3.52 5.43 1.23
N THR A 31 -3.71 6.38 2.14
CA THR A 31 -2.68 6.62 3.12
C THR A 31 -2.50 5.28 3.80
N ALA A 32 -1.34 4.67 3.60
CA ALA A 32 -0.88 3.58 4.45
C ALA A 32 -0.60 4.19 5.84
N HIS A 33 -1.63 4.76 6.47
CA HIS A 33 -1.63 4.92 7.89
C HIS A 33 -1.73 3.50 8.44
N ALA A 34 -0.84 3.19 9.38
CA ALA A 34 -0.98 2.01 10.20
C ALA A 34 -2.45 1.98 10.66
N ASP A 35 -3.12 0.87 10.34
CA ASP A 35 -4.51 0.64 10.69
C ASP A 35 -4.70 0.90 12.19
N ASP A 36 -5.44 1.96 12.54
CA ASP A 36 -5.70 2.34 13.93
C ASP A 36 -6.60 1.29 14.64
N ASP A 37 -7.29 0.42 13.87
CA ASP A 37 -8.11 -0.69 14.36
C ASP A 37 -7.33 -2.01 14.47
N ALA A 38 -6.02 -2.00 14.18
CA ALA A 38 -5.19 -3.16 14.42
C ALA A 38 -4.84 -3.25 15.91
N GLU A 39 -5.74 -3.88 16.69
CA GLU A 39 -5.47 -4.34 18.07
C GLU A 39 -4.20 -5.21 18.19
N LYS A 40 -3.59 -5.58 17.05
CA LYS A 40 -2.24 -6.13 16.91
C LYS A 40 -1.52 -5.62 15.65
N ALA A 41 -1.39 -4.32 15.45
CA ALA A 41 -0.42 -3.82 14.48
C ALA A 41 0.98 -4.27 14.93
N GLU A 42 1.50 -5.34 14.34
CA GLU A 42 2.88 -5.77 14.56
C GLU A 42 3.80 -4.60 14.21
N PHE A 43 4.46 -4.03 15.22
CA PHE A 43 5.37 -2.92 15.01
C PHE A 43 6.49 -3.38 14.07
N MET A 44 6.57 -2.73 12.91
CA MET A 44 7.61 -2.96 11.92
C MET A 44 8.29 -1.65 11.57
N ALA A 45 9.61 -1.61 11.72
CA ALA A 45 10.45 -0.52 11.23
C ALA A 45 11.52 -1.10 10.29
N ILE A 46 11.80 -0.37 9.21
CA ILE A 46 12.77 -0.79 8.19
C ILE A 46 13.73 0.37 7.94
N THR A 47 15.02 0.08 7.92
CA THR A 47 16.06 1.02 7.49
C THR A 47 17.09 0.31 6.64
N GLY A 48 17.56 0.91 5.57
CA GLY A 48 18.47 0.24 4.65
C GLY A 48 19.09 1.17 3.62
N ALA A 49 20.16 0.70 3.02
CA ALA A 49 20.88 1.40 1.95
C ALA A 49 21.31 0.39 0.89
N GLY A 50 20.97 0.68 -0.37
CA GLY A 50 21.28 -0.20 -1.50
C GLY A 50 20.63 -1.57 -1.37
N ARG A 51 21.46 -2.62 -1.26
CA ARG A 51 21.04 -4.03 -1.30
C ARG A 51 20.97 -4.69 0.08
N ALA A 52 21.02 -3.89 1.14
CA ALA A 52 20.96 -4.37 2.51
C ALA A 52 19.97 -3.55 3.32
N CYS A 53 19.20 -4.22 4.17
CA CYS A 53 18.30 -3.55 5.11
C CYS A 53 18.23 -4.27 6.46
N TRP A 54 17.97 -3.48 7.49
CA TRP A 54 17.62 -3.90 8.83
C TRP A 54 16.11 -3.81 9.00
N ILE A 55 15.50 -4.84 9.58
CA ILE A 55 14.08 -4.88 9.92
C ILE A 55 13.95 -5.12 11.42
N LEU A 56 13.23 -4.24 12.11
CA LEU A 56 12.76 -4.46 13.46
C LEU A 56 11.30 -4.89 13.38
N LYS A 57 10.99 -6.13 13.75
CA LYS A 57 9.63 -6.70 13.76
C LYS A 57 9.41 -7.43 15.07
N ASP A 58 8.33 -7.11 15.79
CA ASP A 58 7.99 -7.76 17.07
C ASP A 58 9.15 -7.79 18.08
N ASN A 59 9.87 -6.67 18.17
CA ASN A 59 11.05 -6.51 19.01
C ASN A 59 12.23 -7.44 18.66
N LYS A 60 12.26 -7.98 17.43
CA LYS A 60 13.35 -8.79 16.88
C LYS A 60 14.00 -8.08 15.70
N VAL A 61 15.32 -8.11 15.66
CA VAL A 61 16.12 -7.50 14.59
C VAL A 61 16.50 -8.56 13.55
N TYR A 62 16.21 -8.28 12.30
CA TYR A 62 16.57 -9.09 11.15
C TYR A 62 17.47 -8.28 10.21
N TYR A 63 18.38 -8.94 9.53
CA TYR A 63 19.19 -8.34 8.48
C TYR A 63 18.93 -9.05 7.16
N LEU A 64 18.64 -8.30 6.10
CA LEU A 64 18.34 -8.84 4.79
C LEU A 64 19.34 -8.32 3.77
N THR A 65 19.68 -9.20 2.83
CA THR A 65 20.45 -8.83 1.65
C THR A 65 19.71 -9.23 0.39
N ALA A 66 19.80 -8.38 -0.63
CA ALA A 66 19.22 -8.61 -1.95
C ALA A 66 20.29 -8.90 -3.00
N ASP A 67 19.94 -9.60 -4.07
CA ASP A 67 20.76 -9.76 -5.27
C ASP A 67 20.80 -8.48 -6.14
N ASN A 68 21.46 -8.53 -7.30
CA ASN A 68 21.56 -7.39 -8.22
C ASN A 68 20.22 -7.02 -8.88
N GLU A 69 19.25 -7.93 -8.86
CA GLU A 69 17.93 -7.77 -9.47
C GLU A 69 16.89 -7.29 -8.44
N GLY A 70 17.30 -7.18 -7.16
CA GLY A 70 16.47 -6.70 -6.07
C GLY A 70 15.72 -7.80 -5.33
N TYR A 71 15.99 -9.08 -5.63
CA TYR A 71 15.38 -10.20 -4.91
C TYR A 71 16.11 -10.50 -3.61
N ILE A 72 15.37 -10.76 -2.54
CA ILE A 72 15.94 -11.15 -1.24
C ILE A 72 16.72 -12.44 -1.41
N LYS A 73 18.03 -12.37 -1.16
CA LYS A 73 18.95 -13.50 -1.25
C LYS A 73 19.13 -14.18 0.10
N HIS A 74 19.16 -13.41 1.18
CA HIS A 74 19.38 -13.94 2.51
C HIS A 74 18.70 -13.09 3.59
N ILE A 75 18.25 -13.76 4.65
CA ILE A 75 17.63 -13.15 5.83
C ILE A 75 18.35 -13.76 7.05
N ASN A 76 19.14 -12.96 7.75
CA ASN A 76 19.73 -13.34 9.02
C ASN A 76 18.68 -13.13 10.11
N ARG A 77 18.47 -14.17 10.91
CA ARG A 77 17.64 -14.11 12.12
C ARG A 77 18.40 -13.44 13.27
N PRO A 78 17.71 -12.94 14.31
CA PRO A 78 18.36 -12.31 15.46
C PRO A 78 19.50 -13.15 16.04
N GLU A 79 19.31 -14.47 16.13
CA GLU A 79 20.28 -15.43 16.65
C GLU A 79 21.51 -15.67 15.75
N GLU A 80 21.48 -15.21 14.51
CA GLU A 80 22.56 -15.34 13.51
C GLU A 80 23.37 -14.05 13.35
N LEU A 81 22.98 -12.97 14.05
CA LEU A 81 23.67 -11.68 14.01
C LEU A 81 24.90 -11.69 14.93
N PRO A 82 25.97 -10.96 14.56
CA PRO A 82 27.11 -10.76 15.45
C PRO A 82 26.70 -10.00 16.72
N GLU A 83 27.35 -10.30 17.86
CA GLU A 83 27.20 -9.56 19.12
C GLU A 83 27.77 -8.14 19.05
#